data_AF-A0A6N8TGN2-F1
#
_entry.id   AF-A0A6N8TGN2-F1
#
_cell.length_a   1.000
_cell.length_b   1.000
_cell.length_c   1.000
_cell.angle_alpha   90.00
_cell.angle_beta   90.00
_cell.angle_gamma   90.00
#
_symmetry.space_group_name_H-M   'P 1'
#
loop_
_entity.id
_entity.type
_entity.pdbx_description
1 polymer ?
#
loop_
_entity_poly.entity_id
_entity_poly.type
_entity_poly.pdbx_seq_one_letter_code
_entity_poly.pdbx_strand_id
1 'polypeptide(L)'
;MPDHKGLPVAGYQPQSEARIVLVNENKMVEEGVLRLLDMLATLPEIDQRWLAIGRSHIEQGFMAINRAVFRPGRIKLDGDEA
;
A
#
# COMPACT_ATOMS: atom_id res chain seq x y z
N MET A 1 2.90 -6.04 24.69
CA MET A 1 2.48 -5.75 23.31
C MET A 1 2.43 -7.07 22.57
N PRO A 2 1.31 -7.48 21.98
CA PRO A 2 1.23 -8.72 21.22
C PRO A 2 2.14 -8.63 19.98
N ASP A 3 2.96 -9.65 19.78
CA ASP A 3 3.94 -9.71 18.70
C ASP A 3 3.22 -10.23 17.43
N HIS A 4 3.00 -9.36 16.45
CA HIS A 4 2.40 -9.75 15.18
C HIS A 4 3.46 -10.42 14.31
N LYS A 5 3.53 -11.77 14.33
CA LYS A 5 4.33 -12.54 13.37
C LYS A 5 3.81 -12.20 11.95
N GLY A 6 4.61 -11.48 11.17
CA GLY A 6 4.27 -11.10 9.81
C GLY A 6 3.99 -12.31 8.91
N LEU A 7 3.45 -12.06 7.71
CA LEU A 7 3.30 -13.10 6.69
C LEU A 7 4.66 -13.75 6.38
N PRO A 8 4.72 -15.06 6.08
CA PRO A 8 5.98 -15.78 5.84
C PRO A 8 6.56 -15.45 4.46
N VAL A 9 6.83 -14.17 4.22
CA VAL A 9 7.36 -13.62 2.98
C VAL A 9 8.68 -12.95 3.28
N ALA A 10 9.74 -13.37 2.58
CA ALA A 10 11.07 -12.81 2.75
C ALA A 10 11.04 -11.27 2.60
N GLY A 11 11.65 -10.55 3.54
CA GLY A 11 11.72 -9.08 3.56
C GLY A 11 10.57 -8.39 4.28
N TYR A 12 9.46 -9.08 4.56
CA TYR A 12 8.41 -8.56 5.44
C TYR A 12 8.87 -8.68 6.89
N GLN A 13 9.05 -7.53 7.54
CA GLN A 13 9.42 -7.46 8.94
C GLN A 13 8.16 -7.50 9.81
N PRO A 14 8.20 -8.15 10.99
CA PRO A 14 7.20 -7.95 12.02
C PRO A 14 7.01 -6.45 12.26
N GLN A 15 5.76 -6.01 12.34
CA GLN A 15 5.42 -4.61 12.55
C GLN A 15 4.87 -4.42 13.95
N SER A 16 5.16 -3.25 14.53
CA SER A 16 4.49 -2.86 15.77
C SER A 16 3.00 -2.63 15.52
N GLU A 17 2.20 -2.85 16.56
CA GLU A 17 0.76 -2.62 16.55
C GLU A 17 0.41 -1.21 16.05
N ALA A 18 1.14 -0.18 16.52
CA ALA A 18 0.94 1.20 16.08
C ALA A 18 1.13 1.40 14.56
N ARG A 19 2.11 0.72 13.94
CA ARG A 19 2.31 0.80 12.48
C ARG A 19 1.21 0.10 11.72
N ILE A 20 0.74 -1.04 12.23
CA ILE A 20 -0.37 -1.79 11.65
C ILE A 20 -1.65 -0.95 11.65
N VAL A 21 -1.95 -0.29 12.78
CA VAL A 21 -3.09 0.63 12.88
C VAL A 21 -3.00 1.75 11.83
N LEU A 22 -1.85 2.42 11.72
CA LEU A 22 -1.67 3.50 10.73
C LEU A 22 -1.84 3.02 9.28
N VAL A 23 -1.32 1.84 8.92
CA VAL A 23 -1.51 1.30 7.56
C VAL A 23 -2.97 0.91 7.31
N ASN A 24 -3.66 0.36 8.31
CA ASN A 24 -5.08 0.06 8.19
C ASN A 24 -5.92 1.33 7.99
N GLU A 25 -5.58 2.42 8.70
CA GLU A 25 -6.20 3.74 8.48
C GLU A 25 -5.98 4.23 7.05
N ASN A 26 -4.76 4.17 6.53
CA ASN A 26 -4.46 4.52 5.14
C ASN A 26 -5.26 3.65 4.15
N LYS A 27 -5.39 2.36 4.42
CA LYS A 27 -6.13 1.41 3.57
C LYS A 27 -7.62 1.72 3.50
N MET A 28 -8.22 2.16 4.61
CA MET A 28 -9.63 2.61 4.61
C MET A 28 -9.82 3.85 3.74
N VAL A 29 -8.88 4.81 3.79
CA VAL A 29 -8.93 6.01 2.94
C VAL A 29 -8.73 5.65 1.47
N GLU A 30 -7.74 4.80 1.16
CA GLU A 30 -7.47 4.30 -0.19
C GLU A 30 -8.73 3.67 -0.82
N GLU A 31 -9.37 2.74 -0.11
CA GLU A 31 -10.58 2.06 -0.58
C GLU A 31 -11.73 3.05 -0.87
N GLY A 32 -11.90 4.07 -0.03
CA GLY A 32 -12.90 5.12 -0.26
C GLY A 32 -12.65 5.88 -1.56
N VAL A 33 -11.38 6.21 -1.84
CA VAL A 33 -10.99 6.87 -3.09
C VAL A 33 -11.17 5.92 -4.29
N LEU A 34 -10.78 4.64 -4.17
CA LEU A 34 -10.93 3.67 -5.26
C LEU A 34 -12.41 3.47 -5.64
N ARG A 35 -13.33 3.43 -4.67
CA ARG A 35 -14.78 3.36 -4.96
C ARG A 35 -15.31 4.59 -5.68
N LEU A 36 -14.78 5.77 -5.38
CA LEU A 36 -15.10 6.99 -6.13
C LEU A 36 -14.63 6.85 -7.59
N LEU A 37 -13.41 6.34 -7.81
CA LEU A 37 -12.89 6.11 -9.15
C LEU A 37 -13.68 5.02 -9.90
N ASP A 38 -14.14 3.98 -9.22
CA ASP A 38 -14.99 2.94 -9.80
C ASP A 38 -16.32 3.53 -10.29
N MET A 39 -16.95 4.38 -9.48
CA MET A 39 -18.16 5.10 -9.88
C MET A 39 -17.90 5.99 -11.11
N LEU A 40 -16.82 6.79 -11.11
CA LEU A 40 -16.46 7.65 -12.25
C LEU A 40 -16.19 6.85 -13.53
N ALA A 41 -15.65 5.64 -13.41
CA ALA A 41 -15.40 4.76 -14.54
C ALA A 41 -16.69 4.28 -15.22
N THR A 42 -17.84 4.34 -14.53
CA THR A 42 -19.15 4.00 -15.12
C THR A 42 -19.75 5.13 -15.96
N LEU A 43 -19.21 6.35 -15.88
CA LEU A 43 -19.75 7.53 -16.54
C LEU A 43 -19.12 7.70 -17.93
N PRO A 44 -19.87 7.52 -19.04
CA PRO A 44 -19.32 7.58 -20.39
C PRO A 44 -18.81 8.97 -20.81
N GLU A 45 -19.23 10.03 -20.12
CA GLU A 45 -18.78 11.41 -20.36
C GLU A 45 -17.40 11.73 -19.78
N ILE A 46 -16.86 10.86 -18.90
CA ILE A 46 -15.55 11.07 -18.29
C ILE A 46 -14.45 10.60 -19.24
N ASP A 47 -13.39 11.41 -19.38
CA ASP A 47 -12.17 10.99 -20.08
C ASP A 47 -11.48 9.85 -19.32
N GLN A 48 -11.70 8.64 -19.82
CA GLN A 48 -11.22 7.40 -19.20
C GLN A 48 -9.69 7.30 -19.19
N ARG A 49 -8.99 7.94 -20.14
CA ARG A 49 -7.53 7.93 -20.16
C ARG A 49 -6.98 8.72 -18.99
N TRP A 50 -7.53 9.91 -18.72
CA TRP A 50 -7.12 10.71 -17.57
C TRP A 50 -7.55 10.09 -16.24
N LEU A 51 -8.72 9.43 -16.18
CA LEU A 51 -9.15 8.68 -15.00
C LEU A 51 -8.18 7.54 -14.66
N ALA A 52 -7.74 6.78 -15.66
CA ALA A 52 -6.75 5.71 -15.48
C ALA A 52 -5.40 6.24 -14.96
N ILE A 53 -4.91 7.36 -15.50
CA ILE A 53 -3.70 8.02 -15.00
C ILE A 53 -3.85 8.44 -13.53
N GLY A 54 -5.00 9.01 -13.18
CA GLY A 54 -5.33 9.38 -11.80
C GLY A 54 -5.29 8.17 -10.85
N ARG A 55 -5.95 7.07 -11.24
CA ARG A 55 -5.95 5.81 -10.49
C ARG A 55 -4.54 5.30 -10.21
N SER A 56 -3.70 5.19 -11.24
CA SER A 56 -2.33 4.68 -11.07
C SER A 56 -1.50 5.53 -10.11
N HIS A 57 -1.60 6.86 -10.17
CA HIS A 57 -0.88 7.73 -9.24
C HIS A 57 -1.42 7.63 -7.80
N ILE A 58 -2.73 7.47 -7.63
CA ILE A 58 -3.34 7.29 -6.31
C ILE A 58 -2.86 5.96 -5.69
N GLU A 59 -2.95 4.86 -6.42
CA GLU A 59 -2.48 3.54 -5.96
C GLU A 59 -0.98 3.56 -5.65
N GLN A 60 -0.17 4.19 -6.51
CA GLN A 60 1.26 4.37 -6.26
C GLN A 60 1.52 5.24 -5.02
N GLY A 61 0.73 6.29 -4.83
CA GLY A 61 0.81 7.18 -3.66
C GLY A 61 0.55 6.43 -2.36
N PHE A 62 -0.56 5.69 -2.27
CA PHE A 62 -0.87 4.89 -1.09
C PHE A 62 0.14 3.76 -0.86
N MET A 63 0.65 3.13 -1.91
CA MET A 63 1.75 2.18 -1.81
C MET A 63 3.00 2.82 -1.19
N ALA A 64 3.39 4.01 -1.67
CA ALA A 64 4.56 4.73 -1.17
C ALA A 64 4.40 5.15 0.31
N ILE A 65 3.22 5.66 0.69
CA ILE A 65 2.90 6.04 2.08
C ILE A 65 2.98 4.82 2.99
N ASN A 66 2.34 3.71 2.62
CA ASN A 66 2.37 2.48 3.44
C ASN A 66 3.79 1.92 3.57
N ARG A 67 4.60 2.00 2.50
CA ARG A 67 6.01 1.61 2.54
C ARG A 67 6.84 2.52 3.45
N ALA A 68 6.52 3.82 3.53
CA ALA A 68 7.17 4.75 4.46
C ALA A 68 6.88 4.43 5.94
N VAL A 69 5.69 3.88 6.23
CA VAL A 69 5.30 3.41 7.57
C VAL A 69 5.94 2.06 7.91
N PHE A 70 5.79 1.06 7.03
CA PHE A 70 6.26 -0.30 7.28
C PHE A 70 7.78 -0.47 7.11
N ARG A 71 8.44 0.40 6.34
CA ARG A 71 9.90 0.40 6.14
C ARG A 71 10.48 -1.00 5.89
N PRO A 72 10.02 -1.72 4.84
CA PRO A 72 10.53 -3.06 4.56
C PRO A 72 12.03 -3.00 4.25
N GLY A 73 12.76 -3.95 4.82
CA GLY A 73 14.21 -4.08 4.64
C GLY A 73 14.57 -4.81 3.34
N ARG A 74 15.82 -4.68 2.92
CA ARG A 74 16.38 -5.57 1.90
C ARG A 74 16.58 -6.95 2.51
N ILE A 75 16.38 -8.00 1.70
CA ILE A 75 16.76 -9.36 2.07
C ILE A 75 18.26 -9.54 1.81
N LYS A 76 18.93 -10.32 2.66
CA LYS A 76 20.29 -10.81 2.35
C LYS A 76 20.17 -11.96 1.36
N LEU A 77 21.03 -11.98 0.36
CA LEU A 77 21.19 -13.11 -0.56
C LEU A 77 22.45 -13.89 -0.19
N ASP A 78 22.53 -15.14 -0.67
CA ASP A 78 23.73 -15.96 -0.51
C ASP A 78 24.92 -15.22 -1.14
N GLY A 79 25.93 -14.92 -0.32
CA GLY A 79 27.14 -14.18 -0.72
C GLY A 79 27.21 -12.72 -0.28
N ASP A 80 26.16 -12.16 0.34
CA ASP A 80 26.25 -10.87 1.03
C ASP A 80 27.09 -11.07 2.32
N GLU A 81 28.30 -10.49 2.40
CA GLU A 81 29.15 -10.59 3.61
C GLU A 81 28.42 -10.07 4.87
N ALA A 82 28.81 -10.63 6.03
CA ALA A 82 28.10 -10.52 7.31
C ALA A 82 27.90 -9.08 7.80
#